data_AF-A0A0R1P198-F1
#
_entry.id   AF-A0A0R1P198-F1
#
_cell.length_a   1.000
_cell.length_b   1.000
_cell.length_c   1.000
_cell.angle_alpha   90.00
_cell.angle_beta   90.00
_cell.angle_gamma   90.00
#
_symmetry.space_group_name_H-M   'P 1'
#
loop_
_entity.id
_entity.type
_entity.pdbx_description
1 polymer ?
#
loop_
_entity_poly.entity_id
_entity_poly.type
_entity_poly.pdbx_seq_one_letter_code
_entity_poly.pdbx_strand_id
1 'polypeptide(L)' 'MRLGKKLITFAVAGLALVGTAACSNGKNNSSSNDAKIPSKITKKTTVVFWHGMHGAQENTFKQLTNDFEKKNPNIKI' A
#
# COMPACT_ATOMS: atom_id res chain seq x y z
N MET A 1 28.17 -29.28 26.13
CA MET A 1 27.06 -28.84 25.25
C MET A 1 26.93 -27.30 25.21
N ARG A 2 27.86 -26.55 24.61
CA ARG A 2 27.76 -25.07 24.58
C ARG A 2 28.15 -24.37 23.27
N LEU A 3 28.83 -25.05 22.34
CA LEU A 3 29.22 -24.47 21.05
C LEU A 3 28.19 -24.72 19.94
N GLY A 4 27.55 -25.89 19.92
CA GLY A 4 26.50 -26.22 18.94
C GLY A 4 25.22 -25.38 19.08
N LYS A 5 24.88 -24.96 20.31
CA LYS A 5 23.72 -24.09 20.55
C LYS A 5 23.91 -22.66 20.02
N LYS A 6 25.15 -22.16 19.91
CA LYS A 6 25.44 -20.80 19.40
C LYS A 6 25.38 -20.71 17.88
N LEU A 7 25.75 -21.78 17.16
CA LEU A 7 25.71 -21.80 15.70
C LEU A 7 24.27 -21.83 15.15
N ILE A 8 23.35 -22.49 15.87
CA ILE A 8 21.93 -22.55 15.51
C ILE A 8 21.27 -21.16 15.61
N THR A 9 21.66 -20.33 16.59
CA THR A 9 21.12 -18.97 16.75
C THR A 9 21.56 -18.02 15.65
N PHE A 10 22.78 -18.17 15.12
CA PHE A 10 23.26 -17.36 13.99
C PHE A 10 22.63 -17.79 12.65
N ALA A 11 22.32 -19.07 12.46
CA ALA A 11 21.66 -19.55 11.25
C ALA A 11 20.23 -19.01 11.09
N VAL A 12 19.47 -18.93 12.20
CA VAL A 12 18.09 -18.40 12.19
C VAL A 12 18.06 -16.89 11.91
N ALA A 13 19.03 -16.12 12.43
CA ALA A 13 19.14 -14.70 12.14
C ALA A 13 19.55 -14.39 10.69
N GLY A 14 20.39 -15.24 10.08
CA GLY A 14 20.78 -15.11 8.67
C GLY A 14 19.63 -15.37 7.69
N LEU A 15 18.79 -16.37 7.97
CA LEU A 15 17.60 -16.66 7.16
C LEU A 15 16.53 -15.57 7.22
N ALA A 16 16.40 -14.85 8.34
CA ALA A 16 15.48 -13.72 8.45
C ALA A 16 15.88 -12.54 7.53
N LEU A 17 17.18 -12.29 7.34
CA LEU A 17 17.68 -11.24 6.44
C LEU A 17 17.61 -11.63 4.96
N VAL A 18 17.75 -12.92 4.63
CA VAL A 18 17.56 -13.41 3.25
C VAL A 18 16.07 -13.45 2.89
N GLY A 19 15.19 -13.75 3.85
CA GLY A 19 13.73 -13.73 3.66
C GLY A 19 13.18 -12.32 3.38
N THR A 20 13.74 -11.26 3.97
CA THR A 20 13.34 -9.88 3.66
C THR A 20 13.90 -9.36 2.34
N ALA A 21 15.03 -9.89 1.86
CA ALA A 21 15.55 -9.56 0.53
C ALA A 21 14.62 -10.04 -0.61
N ALA A 22 13.87 -11.13 -0.41
CA ALA A 22 12.89 -11.61 -1.39
C ALA A 22 11.65 -10.70 -1.50
N CYS A 23 11.28 -9.98 -0.43
CA CYS A 23 10.26 -8.91 -0.51
C CYS A 23 10.84 -7.59 -1.06
N SER A 24 12.15 -7.41 -1.04
CA SER A 24 12.82 -6.25 -1.66
C SER A 24 13.00 -6.40 -3.18
N ASN A 25 12.91 -7.62 -3.70
CA ASN A 25 13.09 -7.90 -5.13
C ASN A 25 11.78 -8.31 -5.81
N GLY A 26 10.67 -7.73 -5.35
CA GLY A 26 9.47 -7.55 -6.15
C GLY A 26 9.80 -6.64 -7.32
N LYS A 27 10.45 -7.18 -8.35
CA LYS A 27 10.48 -6.63 -9.70
C LYS A 27 9.04 -6.70 -10.22
N ASN A 28 8.18 -5.87 -9.65
CA ASN A 28 7.02 -5.40 -10.39
C ASN A 28 7.64 -4.74 -11.62
N ASN A 29 7.46 -5.39 -12.77
CA ASN A 29 7.34 -4.69 -14.03
C ASN A 29 6.10 -3.77 -13.92
N SER A 30 6.15 -2.78 -13.04
CA SER A 30 5.41 -1.56 -13.24
C SER A 30 6.08 -0.98 -14.46
N SER A 31 5.48 -1.20 -15.63
CA SER A 31 5.75 -0.37 -16.79
C SER A 31 5.73 1.05 -16.28
N SER A 32 6.90 1.69 -16.20
CA SER A 32 7.03 3.12 -16.02
C SER A 32 6.49 3.73 -17.30
N ASN A 33 5.16 3.71 -17.41
CA ASN A 33 4.47 4.69 -18.18
C ASN A 33 4.84 5.98 -17.45
N ASP A 34 5.86 6.66 -17.96
CA ASP A 34 6.19 8.06 -17.67
C ASP A 34 5.06 8.96 -18.21
N ALA A 35 3.81 8.51 -18.00
CA ALA A 35 2.60 9.27 -18.18
C ALA A 35 2.62 10.28 -17.05
N LYS A 36 3.30 11.41 -17.31
CA LYS A 36 3.35 12.61 -16.50
C LYS A 36 2.05 12.74 -15.71
N ILE A 37 2.09 12.39 -14.42
CA ILE A 37 0.88 12.40 -13.60
C ILE A 37 0.39 13.85 -13.58
N PRO A 38 -0.83 14.11 -14.07
CA PRO A 38 -1.34 15.46 -14.12
C PRO A 38 -1.47 15.98 -12.69
N SER A 39 -0.82 17.10 -12.39
CA SER A 39 -0.88 17.74 -11.06
C SER A 39 -2.27 18.29 -10.72
N LYS A 40 -3.17 18.36 -11.71
CA LYS A 40 -4.57 18.77 -11.56
C LYS A 40 -5.47 17.87 -12.39
N ILE A 41 -6.52 17.37 -11.76
CA ILE A 41 -7.60 16.65 -12.43
C ILE A 41 -8.61 17.69 -12.92
N THR A 42 -8.59 17.98 -14.23
CA THR A 42 -9.50 18.94 -14.88
C THR A 42 -10.75 18.30 -15.47
N LYS A 43 -10.76 16.96 -15.57
CA LYS A 43 -11.87 16.18 -16.11
C LYS A 43 -12.61 15.50 -14.96
N LYS A 44 -13.94 15.42 -15.05
CA LYS A 44 -14.74 14.63 -14.12
C LYS A 44 -14.25 13.19 -14.13
N THR A 45 -13.78 12.72 -12.98
CA THR A 45 -13.15 11.42 -12.82
C THR A 45 -13.87 10.67 -11.71
N THR A 46 -14.27 9.43 -11.99
CA THR A 46 -14.84 8.53 -10.98
C THR A 46 -13.81 7.48 -10.64
N VAL A 47 -13.45 7.41 -9.38
CA VAL A 47 -12.61 6.36 -8.79
C VAL A 47 -13.54 5.32 -8.19
N VAL A 48 -13.20 4.04 -8.26
CA VAL A 48 -13.93 2.98 -7.56
C VAL A 48 -13.05 2.50 -6.42
N PHE A 49 -13.44 2.81 -5.19
CA PHE A 49 -12.69 2.42 -4.00
C PHE A 49 -13.34 1.23 -3.29
N TRP A 50 -12.69 0.08 -3.35
CA TRP A 50 -13.14 -1.14 -2.67
C TRP A 50 -12.68 -1.13 -1.21
N HIS A 51 -13.62 -1.27 -0.27
CA HIS A 51 -13.30 -1.36 1.16
C HIS A 51 -14.10 -2.45 1.86
N GLY A 52 -13.54 -2.98 2.95
CA GLY A 52 -14.22 -3.92 3.86
C GLY A 52 -14.82 -3.25 5.11
N MET A 53 -14.79 -1.92 5.21
CA MET A 53 -15.33 -1.18 6.37
C MET A 53 -16.85 -1.30 6.45
N HIS A 54 -17.36 -1.56 7.66
CA HIS A 54 -18.79 -1.73 7.95
C HIS A 54 -19.20 -0.97 9.22
N GLY A 55 -20.50 -0.70 9.37
CA GLY A 55 -21.07 -0.07 10.57
C GLY A 55 -20.54 1.35 10.81
N ALA A 56 -20.04 1.64 12.01
CA ALA A 56 -19.52 2.97 12.35
C ALA A 56 -18.38 3.42 11.43
N GLN A 57 -17.52 2.49 11.01
CA GLN A 57 -16.38 2.79 10.14
C GLN A 57 -16.83 3.15 8.72
N GLU A 58 -17.90 2.55 8.22
CA GLU A 58 -18.50 2.91 6.93
C GLU A 58 -19.05 4.34 6.95
N ASN A 59 -19.70 4.73 8.05
CA ASN A 59 -20.22 6.09 8.21
C ASN A 59 -19.09 7.12 8.24
N THR A 60 -18.01 6.86 8.99
CA THR A 60 -16.82 7.71 8.98
C THR A 60 -16.18 7.75 7.59
N PHE A 61 -16.09 6.62 6.89
CA PHE A 61 -15.53 6.57 5.54
C PHE A 61 -16.37 7.39 4.54
N LYS A 62 -17.70 7.33 4.62
CA LYS A 62 -18.60 8.17 3.82
C LYS A 62 -18.41 9.66 4.11
N GLN A 63 -18.22 10.04 5.38
CA GLN A 63 -17.94 11.43 5.74
C GLN A 63 -16.61 11.93 5.16
N LEU A 64 -15.54 11.14 5.30
CA LEU A 64 -14.23 11.44 4.72
C LEU A 64 -14.30 11.55 3.20
N THR A 65 -15.05 10.66 2.56
CA THR A 65 -15.27 10.67 1.11
C THR A 65 -16.00 11.94 0.69
N ASN A 66 -17.10 12.30 1.36
CA ASN A 66 -17.82 13.54 1.07
C ASN A 66 -16.93 14.79 1.24
N ASP A 67 -16.11 14.85 2.29
CA ASP A 67 -15.23 15.98 2.52
C ASP A 67 -14.08 16.05 1.50
N PHE A 68 -13.61 14.89 1.02
CA PHE A 68 -12.66 14.80 -0.08
C PHE A 68 -13.29 15.32 -1.39
N GLU A 69 -14.50 14.89 -1.73
CA GLU A 69 -15.21 15.32 -2.95
C GLU A 69 -15.52 16.82 -2.94
N LYS A 70 -15.90 17.39 -1.79
CA LYS A 70 -16.11 18.85 -1.66
C LYS A 70 -14.85 19.65 -1.96
N LYS A 71 -13.69 19.17 -1.50
CA LYS A 71 -12.38 19.80 -1.76
C LYS A 71 -11.90 19.54 -3.20
N ASN A 72 -12.37 18.48 -3.83
CA ASN A 72 -11.99 18.05 -5.17
C ASN A 72 -13.22 17.86 -6.06
N PRO A 73 -13.90 18.94 -6.50
CA PRO A 73 -15.21 18.86 -7.16
C PRO A 73 -15.21 18.13 -8.51
N ASN A 74 -14.03 17.78 -9.03
CA ASN A 74 -13.85 17.05 -10.29
C ASN A 74 -13.63 15.55 -10.06
N ILE A 75 -13.56 15.09 -8.80
CA ILE A 75 -13.32 13.70 -8.44
C ILE A 75 -14.53 13.19 -7.65
N LYS A 76 -14.99 12.01 -8.03
CA LYS A 76 -16.01 11.23 -7.32
C LYS A 76 -15.39 9.89 -6.92
N ILE A 77 -15.58 9.46 -5.68
CA ILE A 77 -15.00 8.22 -5.12
C ILE A 77 -16.08 7.14 -4.99
#